data_AF-A0A0C5UZQ2-F1
#
_entry.id   AF-A0A0C5UZQ2-F1
#
_cell.length_a   1.000
_cell.length_b   1.000
_cell.length_c   1.000
_cell.angle_alpha   90.00
_cell.angle_beta   90.00
_cell.angle_gamma   90.00
#
_symmetry.space_group_name_H-M   'P 1'
#
loop_
_entity.id
_entity.type
_entity.pdbx_description
1 polymer ?
#
loop_
_entity_poly.entity_id
_entity_poly.type
_entity_poly.pdbx_seq_one_letter_code
_entity_poly.pdbx_strand_id
1 'polypeptide(L)'
;MDRESWLFYVVLFIFTVTAIVTLLGIIQKLSIKEQYLNKLFTTLVLELVTAVIYMFSQTDFFSNNHRPDMIVLARTELEDIYADRSAQDIVATLKELPEIQHKLQQAEQEVTQLTQELQLQQPGYDEVTLALADTREQLSQLQLQLADTLPYKSKYLALQKQFLVRMAHLNALISEWGTSINLRYRPEEKKEVALLLQEALKEIGFMDANMLPDDDPVRSYELLVAYQKKKRFSELGYLTSEVVAFIIQDYLAVV
;
A
#
# COMPACT_ATOMS: atom_id res chain seq x y z
N MET A 1 43.35 0.78 -6.56
CA MET A 1 41.91 0.73 -6.89
C MET A 1 41.60 -0.73 -7.13
N ASP A 2 40.85 -1.32 -6.22
CA ASP A 2 40.72 -2.77 -6.15
C ASP A 2 39.82 -3.29 -7.27
N ARG A 3 40.04 -4.53 -7.71
CA ARG A 3 39.28 -5.13 -8.82
C ARG A 3 37.76 -5.10 -8.57
N GLU A 4 37.36 -5.20 -7.30
CA GLU A 4 35.97 -5.14 -6.86
C GLU A 4 35.35 -3.76 -7.05
N SER A 5 36.11 -2.69 -6.74
CA SER A 5 35.65 -1.33 -6.96
C SER A 5 35.47 -1.02 -8.45
N TRP A 6 36.31 -1.56 -9.32
CA TRP A 6 36.20 -1.34 -10.77
C TRP A 6 34.90 -1.92 -11.35
N LEU A 7 34.55 -3.16 -10.99
CA LEU A 7 33.30 -3.79 -11.45
C LEU A 7 32.07 -3.00 -11.00
N PHE A 8 32.07 -2.51 -9.75
CA PHE A 8 31.01 -1.68 -9.23
C PHE A 8 30.81 -0.39 -10.05
N TYR A 9 31.89 0.33 -10.35
CA TYR A 9 31.80 1.56 -11.16
C TYR A 9 31.33 1.30 -12.59
N VAL A 10 31.72 0.18 -13.20
CA VAL A 10 31.24 -0.20 -14.54
C VAL A 10 29.74 -0.47 -14.55
N VAL A 11 29.24 -1.23 -13.57
CA VAL A 11 27.80 -1.50 -13.43
C VAL A 11 27.03 -0.20 -13.18
N LEU A 12 27.52 0.64 -12.26
CA LEU A 12 26.92 1.94 -11.96
C LEU A 12 26.86 2.84 -13.21
N PHE A 13 27.91 2.85 -14.02
CA PHE A 13 27.97 3.63 -15.25
C PHE A 13 26.93 3.14 -16.28
N ILE A 14 26.84 1.83 -16.52
CA ILE A 14 25.85 1.23 -17.44
C ILE A 14 24.42 1.53 -16.97
N PHE A 15 24.17 1.38 -15.67
CA PHE A 15 22.88 1.71 -15.06
C PHE A 15 22.51 3.18 -15.28
N THR A 16 23.46 4.09 -15.02
CA THR A 16 23.26 5.54 -15.18
C THR A 16 22.95 5.93 -16.62
N VAL A 17 23.68 5.36 -17.59
CA VAL A 17 23.44 5.61 -19.02
C VAL A 17 22.06 5.08 -19.42
N THR A 18 21.69 3.88 -18.98
CA THR A 18 20.37 3.28 -19.25
C THR A 18 19.24 4.13 -18.67
N ALA A 19 19.42 4.68 -17.46
CA ALA A 19 18.47 5.59 -16.82
C ALA A 19 18.26 6.88 -17.61
N ILE A 20 19.35 7.51 -18.06
CA ILE A 20 19.28 8.75 -18.85
C ILE A 20 18.57 8.51 -20.18
N VAL A 21 18.91 7.43 -20.90
CA VAL A 21 18.29 7.11 -22.19
C VAL A 21 16.80 6.83 -22.03
N THR A 22 16.42 6.09 -20.98
CA THR A 22 15.02 5.78 -20.68
C THR A 22 14.24 7.06 -20.34
N LEU A 23 14.81 7.94 -19.51
CA LEU A 23 14.19 9.22 -19.14
C LEU A 23 14.03 10.15 -20.36
N LEU A 24 15.04 10.24 -21.22
CA LEU A 24 14.97 11.00 -22.47
C LEU A 24 13.91 10.45 -23.44
N GLY A 25 13.74 9.12 -23.46
CA GLY A 25 12.67 8.46 -24.20
C GLY A 25 11.27 8.78 -23.65
N ILE A 26 11.09 8.78 -22.32
CA ILE A 26 9.82 9.11 -21.66
C ILE A 26 9.42 10.57 -21.92
N ILE A 27 10.38 11.50 -21.89
CA ILE A 27 10.15 12.93 -22.16
C ILE A 27 9.94 13.19 -23.67
N GLN A 28 10.01 12.17 -24.51
CA GLN A 28 9.94 12.26 -25.99
C GLN A 28 11.01 13.17 -26.60
N LYS A 29 12.09 13.48 -25.85
CA LYS A 29 13.24 14.21 -26.38
C LYS A 29 14.08 13.33 -27.31
N LEU A 30 13.99 12.01 -27.15
CA LEU A 30 14.50 11.01 -28.07
C LEU A 30 13.32 10.19 -28.64
N SER A 31 13.16 10.18 -29.97
CA SER A 31 12.09 9.43 -30.64
C SER A 31 12.38 7.91 -30.64
N ILE A 32 12.11 7.25 -29.52
CA ILE A 32 12.21 5.79 -29.37
C ILE A 32 10.84 5.17 -29.65
N LYS A 33 10.77 4.09 -30.44
CA LYS A 33 9.52 3.36 -30.63
C LYS A 33 9.02 2.84 -29.27
N GLU A 34 7.74 3.03 -28.97
CA GLU A 34 7.12 2.68 -27.67
C GLU A 34 7.42 1.24 -27.22
N GLN A 35 7.47 0.30 -28.15
CA GLN A 35 7.79 -1.11 -27.87
C GLN A 35 9.17 -1.31 -27.20
N TYR A 36 10.15 -0.47 -27.51
CA TYR A 36 11.49 -0.53 -26.90
C TYR A 36 11.54 0.29 -25.61
N LEU A 37 10.78 1.40 -25.55
CA LEU A 37 10.68 2.21 -24.35
C LEU A 37 10.10 1.41 -23.17
N ASN A 38 9.02 0.67 -23.41
CA ASN A 38 8.41 -0.19 -22.39
C ASN A 38 9.37 -1.28 -21.90
N LYS A 39 10.17 -1.87 -22.80
CA LYS A 39 11.19 -2.86 -22.42
C LYS A 39 12.30 -2.22 -21.58
N LEU A 40 12.88 -1.12 -22.04
CA LEU A 40 13.93 -0.37 -21.33
C LEU A 40 13.46 0.06 -19.94
N PHE A 41 12.25 0.61 -19.84
CA PHE A 41 11.66 1.02 -18.57
C PHE A 41 11.44 -0.15 -17.62
N THR A 42 10.87 -1.26 -18.12
CA THR A 42 10.63 -2.46 -17.30
C THR A 42 11.94 -3.04 -16.78
N THR A 43 12.97 -3.13 -17.63
CA THR A 43 14.31 -3.60 -17.24
C THR A 43 14.92 -2.70 -16.18
N LEU A 44 14.81 -1.38 -16.33
CA LEU A 44 15.34 -0.43 -15.35
C LEU A 44 14.66 -0.54 -13.98
N VAL A 45 13.33 -0.68 -13.96
CA VAL A 45 12.59 -0.87 -12.70
C VAL A 45 12.98 -2.18 -12.03
N LEU A 46 13.09 -3.27 -12.80
CA LEU A 46 13.49 -4.58 -12.28
C LEU A 46 14.90 -4.53 -11.66
N GLU A 47 15.84 -3.88 -12.35
CA GLU A 47 17.22 -3.72 -11.91
C GLU A 47 17.30 -2.90 -10.61
N LEU A 48 16.58 -1.79 -10.53
CA LEU A 48 16.50 -0.93 -9.34
C LEU A 48 15.94 -1.71 -8.13
N VAL A 49 14.83 -2.43 -8.30
CA VAL A 49 14.20 -3.21 -7.22
C VAL A 49 15.16 -4.30 -6.72
N THR A 50 15.84 -4.99 -7.63
CA THR A 50 16.81 -6.04 -7.29
C THR A 50 17.98 -5.46 -6.49
N ALA A 51 18.52 -4.31 -6.92
CA ALA A 51 19.60 -3.63 -6.21
C ALA A 51 19.19 -3.18 -4.80
N VAL A 52 17.98 -2.63 -4.65
CA VAL A 52 17.43 -2.22 -3.35
C VAL A 52 17.27 -3.42 -2.42
N ILE A 53 16.65 -4.51 -2.88
CA ILE A 53 16.49 -5.74 -2.08
C ILE A 53 17.85 -6.29 -1.65
N TYR A 54 18.80 -6.35 -2.57
CA TYR A 54 20.15 -6.84 -2.28
C TYR A 54 20.85 -5.97 -1.24
N MET A 55 20.78 -4.64 -1.36
CA MET A 55 21.34 -3.71 -0.39
C MET A 55 20.70 -3.88 0.99
N PHE A 56 19.37 -3.97 1.07
CA PHE A 56 18.68 -4.17 2.35
C PHE A 56 18.99 -5.53 2.99
N SER A 57 19.23 -6.58 2.19
CA SER A 57 19.58 -7.90 2.70
C SER A 57 20.97 -8.00 3.33
N GLN A 58 21.89 -7.12 2.95
CA GLN A 58 23.29 -7.12 3.43
C GLN A 58 23.51 -6.15 4.60
N THR A 59 22.50 -5.35 4.95
CA THR A 59 22.65 -4.34 5.99
C THR A 59 22.00 -4.84 7.27
N ASP A 60 22.81 -5.01 8.31
CA ASP A 60 22.40 -5.55 9.62
C ASP A 60 21.69 -4.46 10.44
N PHE A 61 20.48 -4.08 10.03
CA PHE A 61 19.74 -2.97 10.63
C PHE A 61 19.30 -3.19 12.08
N PHE A 62 19.41 -4.43 12.59
CA PHE A 62 18.92 -4.82 13.93
C PHE A 62 19.99 -5.46 14.83
N SER A 63 21.28 -5.28 14.54
CA SER A 63 22.38 -5.81 15.36
C SER A 63 22.65 -5.00 16.63
N ASN A 64 21.59 -4.57 17.32
CA ASN A 64 21.64 -3.96 18.65
C ASN A 64 21.32 -5.01 19.74
N ASN A 65 22.26 -5.95 19.93
CA ASN A 65 22.29 -6.80 21.10
C ASN A 65 23.59 -6.56 21.91
N HIS A 66 23.88 -5.29 22.22
CA HIS A 66 24.85 -4.91 23.24
C HIS A 66 24.13 -4.65 24.56
N ARG A 67 23.78 -5.71 25.29
CA ARG A 67 23.61 -5.64 26.74
C ARG A 67 24.94 -6.05 27.38
N PRO A 68 25.70 -5.14 28.01
CA PRO A 68 26.87 -5.53 28.76
C PRO A 68 26.44 -6.13 30.11
N ASP A 69 26.90 -7.34 30.39
CA ASP A 69 26.81 -8.05 31.67
C ASP A 69 27.59 -7.30 32.78
N MET A 70 27.06 -6.19 33.28
CA MET A 70 27.64 -5.46 34.42
C MET A 70 27.34 -6.07 35.80
N ILE A 71 26.47 -7.08 35.88
CA ILE A 71 26.01 -7.64 37.16
C ILE A 71 26.95 -8.74 37.69
N VAL A 72 27.78 -9.35 36.83
CA VAL A 72 28.63 -10.49 37.22
C VAL A 72 30.00 -10.05 37.76
N LEU A 73 30.54 -8.89 37.33
CA LEU A 73 31.85 -8.41 37.80
C LEU A 73 31.81 -7.76 39.20
N ALA A 74 30.69 -7.17 39.60
CA ALA A 74 30.56 -6.51 40.90
C ALA A 74 30.49 -7.48 42.09
N ARG A 75 30.17 -8.77 41.86
CA ARG A 75 30.04 -9.76 42.94
C ARG A 75 31.37 -10.38 43.35
N THR A 76 32.35 -10.42 42.45
CA THR A 76 33.64 -11.07 42.70
C THR A 76 34.63 -10.15 43.43
N GLU A 77 34.57 -8.82 43.21
CA GLU A 77 35.43 -7.87 43.94
C GLU A 77 35.02 -7.65 45.40
N LEU A 78 33.78 -7.97 45.78
CA LEU A 78 33.29 -7.78 47.15
C LEU A 78 33.70 -8.91 48.10
N GLU A 79 34.03 -10.11 47.62
CA GLU A 79 34.43 -11.23 48.49
C GLU A 79 35.91 -11.16 48.93
N ASP A 80 36.79 -10.55 48.13
CA ASP A 80 38.22 -10.41 48.48
C ASP A 80 38.51 -9.27 49.48
N ILE A 81 37.59 -8.31 49.65
CA ILE A 81 37.78 -7.14 50.54
C ILE A 81 37.48 -7.44 52.02
N TYR A 82 36.77 -8.54 52.33
CA TYR A 82 36.33 -8.84 53.71
C TYR A 82 37.25 -9.77 54.50
N ALA A 83 38.39 -10.21 53.95
CA ALA A 83 39.27 -11.17 54.63
C ALA A 83 40.33 -10.55 55.57
N ASP A 84 40.54 -9.22 55.57
CA ASP A 84 41.71 -8.62 56.23
C ASP A 84 41.47 -7.27 56.95
N ARG A 85 40.38 -7.10 57.70
CA ARG A 85 40.19 -5.90 58.56
C ARG A 85 40.32 -6.21 60.05
N SER A 86 41.36 -5.61 60.64
CA SER A 86 41.67 -5.67 62.07
C SER A 86 40.70 -4.84 62.92
N ALA A 87 40.61 -5.16 64.22
CA ALA A 87 39.69 -4.56 65.19
C ALA A 87 39.81 -3.02 65.37
N GLN A 88 40.84 -2.37 64.84
CA GLN A 88 41.00 -0.91 64.89
C GLN A 88 40.11 -0.16 63.88
N ASP A 89 39.81 -0.75 62.71
CA ASP A 89 38.93 -0.14 61.71
C ASP A 89 37.46 -0.16 62.15
N ILE A 90 37.05 -1.15 62.94
CA ILE A 90 35.69 -1.25 63.49
C ILE A 90 35.39 -0.07 64.44
N VAL A 91 36.38 0.39 65.22
CA VAL A 91 36.23 1.52 66.16
C VAL A 91 36.18 2.87 65.45
N ALA A 92 36.91 3.03 64.34
CA ALA A 92 36.81 4.22 63.50
C ALA A 92 35.44 4.30 62.81
N THR A 93 34.94 3.17 62.30
CA THR A 93 33.62 3.08 61.64
C THR A 93 32.46 3.33 62.62
N LEU A 94 32.60 2.97 63.90
CA LEU A 94 31.61 3.25 64.96
C LEU A 94 31.51 4.75 65.33
N LYS A 95 32.54 5.56 65.06
CA LYS A 95 32.49 7.02 65.30
C LYS A 95 31.74 7.78 64.20
N GLU A 96 31.67 7.24 63.00
CA GLU A 96 30.96 7.83 61.86
C GLU A 96 29.48 7.41 61.80
N LEU A 97 29.09 6.39 62.58
CA LEU A 97 27.72 5.88 62.68
C LEU A 97 26.63 6.96 62.92
N PRO A 98 26.78 7.94 63.83
CA PRO A 98 25.77 8.98 64.03
C PRO A 98 25.68 9.95 62.85
N GLU A 99 26.77 10.18 62.12
CA GLU A 99 26.77 11.01 60.91
C GLU A 99 26.08 10.28 59.75
N ILE A 100 26.29 8.97 59.64
CA ILE A 100 25.60 8.09 58.69
C ILE A 100 24.11 8.02 59.01
N GLN A 101 23.72 7.92 60.29
CA GLN A 101 22.30 7.93 60.70
C GLN A 101 21.61 9.25 60.36
N HIS A 102 22.29 10.39 60.57
CA HIS A 102 21.75 11.68 60.19
C HIS A 102 21.57 11.82 58.67
N LYS A 103 22.56 11.37 57.89
CA LYS A 103 22.48 11.34 56.42
C LYS A 103 21.37 10.41 55.92
N LEU A 104 21.17 9.27 56.58
CA LEU A 104 20.07 8.35 56.27
C LEU A 104 18.71 9.00 56.52
N GLN A 105 18.55 9.67 57.66
CA GLN A 105 17.31 10.33 58.04
C GLN A 105 16.97 11.51 57.11
N GLN A 106 17.99 12.25 56.64
CA GLN A 106 17.82 13.29 55.62
C GLN A 106 17.42 12.69 54.26
N ALA A 107 18.07 11.60 53.84
CA ALA A 107 17.72 10.91 52.60
C ALA A 107 16.29 10.35 52.63
N GLU A 108 15.84 9.80 53.76
CA GLU A 108 14.45 9.33 53.94
C GLU A 108 13.43 10.47 53.83
N GLN A 109 13.75 11.65 54.38
CA GLN A 109 12.89 12.84 54.26
C GLN A 109 12.81 13.33 52.82
N GLU A 110 13.93 13.35 52.09
CA GLU A 110 13.99 13.73 50.68
C GLU A 110 13.21 12.75 49.79
N VAL A 111 13.36 11.44 50.02
CA VAL A 111 12.56 10.41 49.34
C VAL A 111 11.06 10.57 49.62
N THR A 112 10.68 10.92 50.85
CA THR A 112 9.27 11.15 51.21
C THR A 112 8.71 12.39 50.51
N GLN A 113 9.48 13.47 50.42
CA GLN A 113 9.10 14.69 49.70
C GLN A 113 8.97 14.44 48.19
N LEU A 114 9.95 13.77 47.59
CA LEU A 114 9.91 13.41 46.16
C LEU A 114 8.74 12.45 45.85
N THR A 115 8.42 11.54 46.77
CA THR A 115 7.26 10.65 46.62
C THR A 115 5.93 11.42 46.68
N GLN A 116 5.83 12.43 47.54
CA GLN A 116 4.67 13.33 47.58
C GLN A 116 4.56 14.22 46.34
N GLU A 117 5.67 14.75 45.83
CA GLU A 117 5.70 15.51 44.56
C GLU A 117 5.30 14.64 43.36
N LEU A 118 5.77 13.39 43.32
CA LEU A 118 5.37 12.42 42.28
C LEU A 118 3.88 12.08 42.37
N GLN A 119 3.33 11.91 43.57
CA GLN A 119 1.88 11.71 43.78
C GLN A 119 1.05 12.93 43.37
N LEU A 120 1.57 14.15 43.50
CA LEU A 120 0.91 15.37 43.02
C LEU A 120 0.95 15.51 41.49
N GLN A 121 1.87 14.81 40.80
CA GLN A 121 1.92 14.73 39.33
C GLN A 121 1.14 13.54 38.73
N GLN A 122 0.69 12.58 39.54
CA GLN A 122 -0.14 11.45 39.09
C GLN A 122 -1.52 11.77 38.50
N PRO A 123 -2.28 12.83 38.89
CA PRO A 123 -3.63 13.02 38.34
C PRO A 123 -3.63 13.28 36.83
N GLY A 124 -2.53 13.80 36.26
CA GLY A 124 -2.38 13.92 34.81
C GLY A 124 -2.06 12.60 34.10
N TYR A 125 -1.51 11.61 34.80
CA TYR A 125 -1.14 10.31 34.22
C TYR A 125 -2.37 9.41 34.02
N ASP A 126 -3.31 9.44 34.96
CA ASP A 126 -4.58 8.70 34.85
C ASP A 126 -5.45 9.24 33.71
N GLU A 127 -5.49 10.56 33.52
CA GLU A 127 -6.22 11.19 32.40
C GLU A 127 -5.59 10.83 31.04
N VAL A 128 -4.25 10.86 30.94
CA VAL A 128 -3.54 10.48 29.71
C VAL A 128 -3.70 8.99 29.41
N THR A 129 -3.66 8.11 30.41
CA THR A 129 -3.85 6.67 30.20
C THR A 129 -5.28 6.33 29.78
N LEU A 130 -6.28 7.03 30.31
CA LEU A 130 -7.68 6.90 29.89
C LEU A 130 -7.88 7.38 28.45
N ALA A 131 -7.31 8.53 28.09
CA ALA A 131 -7.33 9.05 26.72
C ALA A 131 -6.61 8.12 25.73
N LEU A 132 -5.50 7.50 26.15
CA LEU A 132 -4.76 6.52 25.34
C LEU A 132 -5.59 5.24 25.12
N ALA A 133 -6.33 4.80 26.13
CA ALA A 133 -7.21 3.64 26.03
C ALA A 133 -8.36 3.90 25.03
N ASP A 134 -9.01 5.06 25.12
CA ASP A 134 -10.07 5.47 24.19
C ASP A 134 -9.54 5.58 22.75
N THR A 135 -8.36 6.18 22.57
CA THR A 135 -7.72 6.28 21.24
C THR A 135 -7.40 4.89 20.65
N ARG A 136 -6.95 3.94 21.49
CA ARG A 136 -6.69 2.55 21.05
C ARG A 136 -7.98 1.84 20.64
N GLU A 137 -9.07 2.06 21.37
CA GLU A 137 -10.38 1.52 21.01
C GLU A 137 -10.85 2.07 19.66
N GLN A 138 -10.77 3.39 19.46
CA GLN A 138 -11.11 4.04 18.18
C GLN A 138 -10.26 3.51 17.02
N LEU A 139 -8.94 3.33 17.22
CA LEU A 139 -8.06 2.72 16.20
C LEU A 139 -8.48 1.30 15.87
N SER A 140 -8.85 0.50 16.88
CA SER A 140 -9.32 -0.87 16.66
C SER A 140 -10.63 -0.90 15.85
N GLN A 141 -11.58 0.00 16.16
CA GLN A 141 -12.83 0.12 15.42
C GLN A 141 -12.59 0.54 13.95
N LEU A 142 -11.70 1.51 13.71
CA LEU A 142 -11.33 1.94 12.35
C LEU A 142 -10.62 0.83 11.57
N GLN A 143 -9.75 0.05 12.21
CA GLN A 143 -9.11 -1.10 11.58
C GLN A 143 -10.14 -2.16 11.17
N LEU A 144 -11.16 -2.39 11.99
CA LEU A 144 -12.24 -3.34 11.70
C LEU A 144 -13.12 -2.86 10.54
N GLN A 145 -13.47 -1.57 10.51
CA GLN A 145 -14.18 -0.96 9.36
C GLN A 145 -13.35 -1.02 8.07
N LEU A 146 -12.03 -0.84 8.15
CA LEU A 146 -11.15 -0.96 7.00
C LEU A 146 -11.08 -2.41 6.50
N ALA A 147 -10.99 -3.38 7.42
CA ALA A 147 -11.01 -4.80 7.08
C ALA A 147 -12.33 -5.20 6.42
N ASP A 148 -13.47 -4.67 6.87
CA ASP A 148 -14.78 -4.94 6.29
C ASP A 148 -14.96 -4.31 4.91
N THR A 149 -14.32 -3.16 4.62
CA THR A 149 -14.45 -2.46 3.34
C THR A 149 -13.55 -2.99 2.22
N LEU A 150 -12.40 -3.58 2.57
CA LEU A 150 -11.42 -4.11 1.60
C LEU A 150 -11.98 -5.16 0.62
N PRO A 151 -12.80 -6.16 1.03
CA PRO A 151 -13.40 -7.14 0.13
C PRO A 151 -14.32 -6.52 -0.92
N TYR A 152 -15.06 -5.46 -0.57
CA TYR A 152 -15.93 -4.78 -1.52
C TYR A 152 -15.13 -4.07 -2.61
N LYS A 153 -13.99 -3.48 -2.25
CA LYS A 153 -13.07 -2.83 -3.20
C LYS A 153 -12.50 -3.82 -4.20
N SER A 154 -12.08 -5.00 -3.76
CA SER A 154 -11.52 -6.03 -4.67
C SER A 154 -12.59 -6.61 -5.60
N LYS A 155 -13.80 -6.87 -5.07
CA LYS A 155 -14.95 -7.30 -5.86
C LYS A 155 -15.35 -6.27 -6.91
N TYR A 156 -15.39 -5.00 -6.52
CA TYR A 156 -15.69 -3.90 -7.43
C TYR A 156 -14.65 -3.79 -8.57
N LEU A 157 -13.35 -3.87 -8.23
CA LEU A 157 -12.28 -3.86 -9.22
C LEU A 157 -12.36 -5.05 -10.19
N ALA A 158 -12.76 -6.23 -9.72
CA ALA A 158 -12.95 -7.41 -10.56
C ALA A 158 -14.11 -7.21 -11.56
N LEU A 159 -15.25 -6.68 -11.10
CA LEU A 159 -16.39 -6.36 -11.96
C LEU A 159 -16.03 -5.31 -13.01
N GLN A 160 -15.31 -4.25 -12.62
CA GLN A 160 -14.81 -3.22 -13.53
C GLN A 160 -13.91 -3.81 -14.62
N LYS A 161 -12.98 -4.70 -14.26
CA LYS A 161 -12.14 -5.39 -15.25
C LYS A 161 -12.96 -6.24 -16.21
N GLN A 162 -13.92 -7.01 -15.70
CA GLN A 162 -14.77 -7.86 -16.52
C GLN A 162 -15.62 -7.05 -17.52
N PHE A 163 -16.15 -5.90 -17.10
CA PHE A 163 -16.86 -4.99 -18.00
C PHE A 163 -15.94 -4.45 -19.11
N LEU A 164 -14.76 -3.94 -18.76
CA LEU A 164 -13.81 -3.40 -19.74
C LEU A 164 -13.32 -4.45 -20.74
N VAL A 165 -13.09 -5.70 -20.29
CA VAL A 165 -12.74 -6.81 -21.18
C VAL A 165 -13.86 -7.09 -22.19
N ARG A 166 -15.13 -7.09 -21.76
CA ARG A 166 -16.27 -7.23 -22.68
C ARG A 166 -16.38 -6.08 -23.67
N MET A 167 -16.11 -4.84 -23.25
CA MET A 167 -16.11 -3.69 -24.17
C MET A 167 -14.98 -3.74 -25.19
N ALA A 168 -13.80 -4.22 -24.78
CA ALA A 168 -12.71 -4.50 -25.71
C ALA A 168 -13.10 -5.61 -26.71
N HIS A 169 -13.76 -6.67 -26.25
CA HIS A 169 -14.26 -7.74 -27.12
C HIS A 169 -15.31 -7.23 -28.12
N LEU A 170 -16.27 -6.43 -27.65
CA LEU A 170 -17.29 -5.82 -28.50
C LEU A 170 -16.66 -4.93 -29.59
N ASN A 171 -15.62 -4.15 -29.25
CA ASN A 171 -14.87 -3.35 -30.22
C ASN A 171 -14.09 -4.20 -31.24
N ALA A 172 -13.52 -5.34 -30.82
CA ALA A 172 -12.87 -6.26 -31.73
C ALA A 172 -13.88 -6.84 -32.74
N LEU A 173 -15.05 -7.26 -32.28
CA LEU A 173 -16.13 -7.73 -33.15
C LEU A 173 -16.59 -6.64 -34.14
N ILE A 174 -16.71 -5.37 -33.72
CA ILE A 174 -17.02 -4.27 -34.64
C ILE A 174 -15.99 -4.19 -35.78
N SER A 175 -14.71 -4.36 -35.45
CA SER A 175 -13.61 -4.30 -36.42
C SER A 175 -13.63 -5.47 -37.42
N GLU A 176 -14.05 -6.67 -37.00
CA GLU A 176 -14.20 -7.82 -37.88
C GLU A 176 -15.31 -7.62 -38.94
N TRP A 177 -16.36 -6.91 -38.58
CA TRP A 177 -17.49 -6.60 -39.46
C TRP A 177 -17.32 -5.31 -40.26
N GLY A 178 -16.24 -4.55 -40.03
CA GLY A 178 -15.91 -3.30 -40.71
C GLY A 178 -15.76 -2.13 -39.73
N THR A 179 -16.48 -1.04 -39.97
CA THR A 179 -16.47 0.16 -39.10
C THR A 179 -17.69 0.26 -38.19
N SER A 180 -18.76 -0.48 -38.53
CA SER A 180 -20.02 -0.45 -37.81
C SER A 180 -20.79 -1.76 -38.01
N ILE A 181 -21.60 -2.12 -37.02
CA ILE A 181 -22.47 -3.29 -37.09
C ILE A 181 -23.93 -2.84 -37.10
N ASN A 182 -24.66 -3.16 -38.17
CA ASN A 182 -26.11 -3.14 -38.17
C ASN A 182 -26.64 -4.52 -37.73
N LEU A 183 -27.25 -4.59 -36.54
CA LEU A 183 -27.74 -5.84 -35.96
C LEU A 183 -28.93 -6.48 -36.71
N ARG A 184 -29.66 -5.71 -37.54
CA ARG A 184 -30.75 -6.25 -38.38
C ARG A 184 -30.25 -6.95 -39.64
N TYR A 185 -29.04 -6.63 -40.10
CA TYR A 185 -28.46 -7.30 -41.27
C TYR A 185 -27.84 -8.62 -40.82
N ARG A 186 -28.33 -9.76 -41.33
CA ARG A 186 -27.86 -11.11 -40.94
C ARG A 186 -27.85 -11.33 -39.42
N PRO A 187 -29.04 -11.28 -38.77
CA PRO A 187 -29.15 -11.32 -37.31
C PRO A 187 -28.54 -12.59 -36.72
N GLU A 188 -28.73 -13.75 -37.36
CA GLU A 188 -28.19 -15.04 -36.88
C GLU A 188 -26.67 -15.04 -36.68
N GLU A 189 -25.92 -14.29 -37.49
CA GLU A 189 -24.46 -14.17 -37.41
C GLU A 189 -24.01 -13.19 -36.30
N LYS A 190 -24.95 -12.50 -35.62
CA LYS A 190 -24.68 -11.38 -34.69
C LYS A 190 -25.24 -11.60 -33.28
N LYS A 191 -25.63 -12.83 -32.95
CA LYS A 191 -26.14 -13.22 -31.63
C LYS A 191 -25.18 -12.88 -30.49
N GLU A 192 -23.89 -13.11 -30.70
CA GLU A 192 -22.86 -12.79 -29.70
C GLU A 192 -22.74 -11.27 -29.47
N VAL A 193 -22.70 -10.48 -30.56
CA VAL A 193 -22.68 -9.01 -30.48
C VAL A 193 -23.93 -8.49 -29.77
N ALA A 194 -25.09 -9.10 -30.08
CA ALA A 194 -26.36 -8.77 -29.47
C ALA A 194 -26.35 -9.02 -27.96
N LEU A 195 -25.86 -10.18 -27.51
CA LEU A 195 -25.76 -10.54 -26.09
C LEU A 195 -24.81 -9.60 -25.34
N LEU A 196 -23.58 -9.40 -25.85
CA LEU A 196 -22.59 -8.52 -25.22
C LEU A 196 -23.10 -7.08 -25.07
N LEU A 197 -23.81 -6.58 -26.08
CA LEU A 197 -24.41 -5.25 -26.04
C LEU A 197 -25.51 -5.17 -24.96
N GLN A 198 -26.38 -6.17 -24.85
CA GLN A 198 -27.42 -6.20 -23.82
C GLN A 198 -26.83 -6.29 -22.41
N GLU A 199 -25.83 -7.14 -22.19
CA GLU A 199 -25.13 -7.21 -20.90
C GLU A 199 -24.54 -5.86 -20.51
N ALA A 200 -23.90 -5.17 -21.46
CA ALA A 200 -23.32 -3.86 -21.23
C ALA A 200 -24.37 -2.81 -20.89
N LEU A 201 -25.47 -2.76 -21.65
CA LEU A 201 -26.58 -1.84 -21.40
C LEU A 201 -27.30 -2.12 -20.08
N LYS A 202 -27.35 -3.38 -19.65
CA LYS A 202 -27.88 -3.75 -18.34
C LYS A 202 -26.98 -3.27 -17.21
N GLU A 203 -25.66 -3.44 -17.34
CA GLU A 203 -24.71 -3.03 -16.30
C GLU A 203 -24.62 -1.53 -16.09
N ILE A 204 -24.85 -0.73 -17.14
CA ILE A 204 -24.97 0.74 -17.00
C ILE A 204 -26.37 1.21 -16.54
N GLY A 205 -27.28 0.28 -16.22
CA GLY A 205 -28.63 0.58 -15.79
C GLY A 205 -29.54 1.17 -16.87
N PHE A 206 -29.22 0.97 -18.16
CA PHE A 206 -30.08 1.40 -19.26
C PHE A 206 -31.23 0.41 -19.52
N MET A 207 -31.02 -0.88 -19.26
CA MET A 207 -32.07 -1.90 -19.29
C MET A 207 -32.74 -2.04 -17.92
N ASP A 208 -34.00 -2.49 -17.91
CA ASP A 208 -34.71 -2.84 -16.67
C ASP A 208 -33.95 -3.94 -15.91
N ALA A 209 -33.84 -3.81 -14.58
CA ALA A 209 -33.14 -4.76 -13.72
C ALA A 209 -33.70 -6.19 -13.85
N ASN A 210 -35.02 -6.33 -14.07
CA ASN A 210 -35.71 -7.61 -14.21
C ASN A 210 -35.55 -8.21 -15.62
N MET A 211 -35.13 -7.40 -16.58
CA MET A 211 -34.91 -7.84 -17.95
C MET A 211 -33.59 -8.62 -18.03
N LEU A 212 -33.64 -9.89 -18.39
CA LEU A 212 -32.44 -10.68 -18.65
C LEU A 212 -31.90 -10.38 -20.05
N PRO A 213 -30.58 -10.22 -20.22
CA PRO A 213 -29.95 -10.22 -21.54
C PRO A 213 -30.28 -11.51 -22.27
N ASP A 214 -30.65 -11.40 -23.54
CA ASP A 214 -30.78 -12.50 -24.47
C ASP A 214 -29.91 -12.27 -25.72
N ASP A 215 -29.84 -13.27 -26.58
CA ASP A 215 -29.08 -13.23 -27.82
C ASP A 215 -29.91 -12.72 -29.02
N ASP A 216 -31.07 -12.10 -28.79
CA ASP A 216 -31.97 -11.60 -29.85
C ASP A 216 -31.40 -10.29 -30.47
N PRO A 217 -30.91 -10.33 -31.73
CA PRO A 217 -30.32 -9.16 -32.38
C PRO A 217 -31.34 -8.06 -32.71
N VAL A 218 -32.62 -8.41 -32.90
CA VAL A 218 -33.68 -7.44 -33.20
C VAL A 218 -33.95 -6.60 -31.96
N ARG A 219 -34.04 -7.24 -30.80
CA ARG A 219 -34.19 -6.56 -29.52
C ARG A 219 -32.98 -5.73 -29.16
N SER A 220 -31.76 -6.28 -29.35
CA SER A 220 -30.53 -5.51 -29.16
C SER A 220 -30.46 -4.28 -30.05
N TYR A 221 -30.95 -4.36 -31.29
CA TYR A 221 -31.07 -3.20 -32.18
C TYR A 221 -32.01 -2.12 -31.61
N GLU A 222 -33.16 -2.51 -31.07
CA GLU A 222 -34.12 -1.56 -30.50
C GLU A 222 -33.55 -0.86 -29.26
N LEU A 223 -32.89 -1.62 -28.39
CA LEU A 223 -32.18 -1.09 -27.21
C LEU A 223 -31.05 -0.12 -27.63
N LEU A 224 -30.27 -0.50 -28.64
CA LEU A 224 -29.22 0.34 -29.21
C LEU A 224 -29.77 1.68 -29.73
N VAL A 225 -30.84 1.63 -30.54
CA VAL A 225 -31.47 2.84 -31.09
C VAL A 225 -32.02 3.73 -29.97
N ALA A 226 -32.66 3.14 -28.96
CA ALA A 226 -33.15 3.88 -27.80
C ALA A 226 -32.00 4.57 -27.04
N TYR A 227 -30.90 3.85 -26.81
CA TYR A 227 -29.70 4.37 -26.17
C TYR A 227 -29.08 5.53 -26.97
N GLN A 228 -28.88 5.34 -28.27
CA GLN A 228 -28.33 6.35 -29.18
C GLN A 228 -29.20 7.61 -29.24
N LYS A 229 -30.53 7.47 -29.26
CA LYS A 229 -31.47 8.61 -29.17
C LYS A 229 -31.31 9.36 -27.86
N LYS A 230 -31.22 8.67 -26.72
CA LYS A 230 -30.98 9.28 -25.40
C LYS A 230 -29.67 10.08 -25.38
N LYS A 231 -28.64 9.57 -26.06
CA LYS A 231 -27.31 10.20 -26.19
C LYS A 231 -27.17 11.19 -27.35
N ARG A 232 -28.23 11.38 -28.14
CA ARG A 232 -28.30 12.33 -29.27
C ARG A 232 -27.27 12.05 -30.38
N PHE A 233 -27.03 10.77 -30.70
CA PHE A 233 -26.24 10.40 -31.88
C PHE A 233 -26.94 10.83 -33.17
N SER A 234 -26.17 11.24 -34.17
CA SER A 234 -26.65 11.59 -35.52
C SER A 234 -27.08 10.36 -36.32
N GLU A 235 -26.37 9.25 -36.16
CA GLU A 235 -26.65 7.97 -36.83
C GLU A 235 -27.23 6.97 -35.82
N LEU A 236 -28.31 6.30 -36.22
CA LEU A 236 -29.05 5.37 -35.36
C LEU A 236 -29.03 3.95 -35.94
N GLY A 237 -28.96 2.95 -35.06
CA GLY A 237 -29.06 1.54 -35.40
C GLY A 237 -27.75 0.89 -35.86
N TYR A 238 -26.66 1.64 -35.83
CA TYR A 238 -25.30 1.15 -36.11
C TYR A 238 -24.48 1.14 -34.83
N LEU A 239 -23.97 -0.02 -34.45
CA LEU A 239 -23.03 -0.13 -33.34
C LEU A 239 -21.63 0.21 -33.85
N THR A 240 -21.09 1.34 -33.39
CA THR A 240 -19.75 1.83 -33.74
C THR A 240 -18.85 1.87 -32.51
N SER A 241 -17.53 1.98 -32.71
CA SER A 241 -16.59 2.15 -31.58
C SER A 241 -16.86 3.41 -30.75
N GLU A 242 -17.45 4.45 -31.36
CA GLU A 242 -17.90 5.65 -30.65
C GLU A 242 -19.01 5.32 -29.66
N VAL A 243 -20.02 4.53 -30.07
CA VAL A 243 -21.09 4.09 -29.17
C VAL A 243 -20.53 3.30 -27.99
N VAL A 244 -19.56 2.41 -28.24
CA VAL A 244 -18.88 1.64 -27.18
C VAL A 244 -18.15 2.57 -26.21
N ALA A 245 -17.46 3.61 -26.70
CA ALA A 245 -16.80 4.60 -25.85
C ALA A 245 -17.79 5.32 -24.92
N PHE A 246 -18.98 5.69 -25.42
CA PHE A 246 -20.03 6.28 -24.59
C PHE A 246 -20.59 5.30 -23.56
N ILE A 247 -20.74 4.01 -23.90
CA ILE A 247 -21.16 2.98 -22.94
C ILE A 247 -20.13 2.83 -21.82
N ILE A 248 -18.83 2.86 -22.14
CA ILE A 248 -17.75 2.87 -21.14
C ILE A 248 -17.83 4.12 -20.25
N GLN A 249 -18.03 5.30 -20.85
CA GLN A 249 -18.16 6.55 -20.11
C GLN A 249 -19.33 6.50 -19.11
N ASP A 250 -20.48 5.96 -19.54
CA ASP A 250 -21.65 5.81 -18.67
C ASP A 250 -21.41 4.83 -17.54
N TYR A 251 -20.75 3.71 -17.83
CA TYR A 251 -20.35 2.76 -16.79
C TYR A 251 -19.49 3.43 -15.72
N LEU A 252 -18.46 4.18 -16.13
CA LEU A 252 -17.57 4.90 -15.22
C LEU A 252 -18.26 6.05 -14.46
N ALA A 253 -19.45 6.49 -14.89
CA ALA A 253 -20.23 7.50 -14.18
C ALA A 253 -21.18 6.90 -13.14
N VAL A 254 -21.55 5.62 -13.29
CA VAL A 254 -22.45 4.91 -12.37
C VAL A 254 -21.71 4.37 -11.15
N VAL A 255 -20.41 4.13 -11.26
CA VAL A 255 -19.58 3.58 -10.18
C VAL A 255 -18.48 4.50 -9.69
#